data_AF-A0A3N5T961-F1
#
_entry.id   AF-A0A3N5T961-F1
#
_cell.length_a   1.000
_cell.length_b   1.000
_cell.length_c   1.000
_cell.angle_alpha   90.00
_cell.angle_beta   90.00
_cell.angle_gamma   90.00
#
_symmetry.space_group_name_H-M   'P 1'
#
loop_
_entity.id
_entity.type
_entity.pdbx_description
1 polymer ?
#
loop_
_entity_poly.entity_id
_entity_poly.type
_entity_poly.pdbx_seq_one_letter_code
_entity_poly.pdbx_strand_id
1 'polypeptide(L)'
;MKTTSGISKLISLLVALIAMTVSLAADNDNPSYAKIKFNFVVAQDGSGTFKTVKQAIDAVPDNSSTRTFILVKNGVYRENITIPVAKLNVSLMGEDPMKTII
;
A
#
# COMPACT_ATOMS: atom_id res chain seq x y z
N MET A 1 -40.53 3.18 -32.18
CA MET A 1 -41.64 2.90 -31.25
C MET A 1 -41.73 1.38 -31.10
N LYS A 2 -40.76 0.74 -30.45
CA LYS A 2 -40.74 0.24 -29.04
C LYS A 2 -41.90 -0.72 -28.70
N THR A 3 -41.74 -2.00 -29.04
CA THR A 3 -42.40 -3.14 -28.37
C THR A 3 -41.35 -4.15 -27.89
N THR A 4 -40.27 -3.66 -27.29
CA THR A 4 -39.22 -4.49 -26.66
C THR A 4 -39.18 -4.21 -25.16
N SER A 5 -40.34 -4.16 -24.48
CA SER A 5 -40.44 -3.72 -23.08
C SER A 5 -40.50 -4.87 -22.06
N GLY A 6 -41.04 -6.04 -22.42
CA GLY A 6 -41.25 -7.15 -21.47
C GLY A 6 -40.06 -8.11 -21.38
N ILE A 7 -39.62 -8.67 -22.51
CA ILE A 7 -38.62 -9.74 -22.55
C ILE A 7 -37.20 -9.21 -22.32
N SER A 8 -36.89 -7.99 -22.79
CA SER A 8 -35.61 -7.33 -22.51
C SER A 8 -35.43 -7.02 -21.02
N LYS A 9 -36.49 -6.62 -20.31
CA LYS A 9 -36.50 -6.42 -18.85
C LYS A 9 -36.32 -7.74 -18.10
N LEU A 10 -36.91 -8.84 -18.58
CA LEU A 10 -36.73 -10.17 -17.97
C LEU A 10 -35.33 -10.74 -18.21
N ILE A 11 -34.75 -10.55 -19.40
CA ILE A 11 -33.37 -10.96 -19.70
C ILE A 11 -32.38 -10.11 -18.90
N SER A 12 -32.60 -8.79 -18.80
CA SER A 12 -31.73 -7.92 -17.97
C SER A 12 -31.90 -8.16 -16.47
N LEU A 13 -33.08 -8.60 -15.99
CA LEU A 13 -33.29 -9.03 -14.60
C LEU A 13 -32.57 -10.36 -14.30
N LEU A 14 -32.49 -11.27 -15.27
CA LEU A 14 -31.74 -12.53 -15.13
C LEU A 14 -30.22 -12.30 -15.12
N VAL A 15 -29.73 -11.42 -16.00
CA VAL A 15 -28.30 -11.02 -16.04
C VAL A 15 -27.90 -10.26 -14.78
N ALA A 16 -28.77 -9.43 -14.21
CA ALA A 16 -28.53 -8.74 -12.94
C ALA A 16 -28.41 -9.72 -11.76
N LEU A 17 -29.11 -10.85 -11.78
CA LEU A 17 -29.03 -11.87 -10.73
C LEU A 17 -27.69 -12.64 -10.78
N ILE A 18 -27.14 -12.85 -11.98
CA ILE A 18 -25.83 -13.51 -12.17
C ILE A 18 -24.68 -12.56 -11.77
N ALA A 19 -24.83 -11.25 -11.98
CA ALA A 19 -23.80 -10.27 -11.61
C ALA A 19 -23.70 -10.01 -10.09
N MET A 20 -24.72 -10.38 -9.30
CA MET A 20 -24.74 -10.13 -7.85
C MET A 20 -24.04 -11.24 -7.04
N THR A 21 -23.70 -12.38 -7.65
CA THR A 21 -23.11 -13.53 -6.93
C THR A 21 -21.60 -13.70 -7.12
N VAL A 22 -20.91 -12.84 -7.87
CA VAL A 22 -19.45 -12.91 -8.01
C VAL A 22 -18.79 -11.70 -7.34
N SER A 23 -18.61 -11.80 -6.02
CA SER A 23 -17.43 -11.31 -5.30
C SER A 23 -17.42 -11.87 -3.88
N LEU A 24 -17.24 -13.18 -3.77
CA LEU A 24 -16.52 -13.74 -2.64
C LEU A 24 -15.05 -13.71 -3.05
N ALA A 25 -14.39 -12.56 -2.85
CA ALA A 25 -12.95 -12.59 -2.75
C ALA A 25 -12.67 -13.41 -1.49
N ALA A 26 -11.99 -14.53 -1.67
CA ALA A 26 -11.57 -15.39 -0.58
C ALA A 26 -10.67 -14.56 0.36
N ASP A 27 -11.21 -14.16 1.51
CA ASP A 27 -10.41 -13.73 2.64
C ASP A 27 -9.71 -14.98 3.17
N ASN A 28 -8.54 -15.28 2.60
CA ASN A 28 -7.62 -16.25 3.14
C ASN A 28 -6.91 -15.58 4.33
N ASP A 29 -7.47 -15.73 5.53
CA ASP A 29 -6.83 -15.35 6.79
C ASP A 29 -5.56 -16.19 7.01
N ASN A 30 -4.49 -15.83 6.30
CA ASN A 30 -3.11 -16.18 6.57
C ASN A 30 -2.70 -15.40 7.84
N PRO A 31 -2.24 -16.06 8.91
CA PRO A 31 -2.10 -15.45 10.23
C PRO A 31 -1.28 -14.17 10.19
N SER A 32 -1.93 -13.07 10.56
CA SER A 32 -1.37 -11.92 11.28
C SER A 32 0.00 -11.42 10.83
N TYR A 33 0.22 -11.28 9.52
CA TYR A 33 0.99 -10.15 9.00
C TYR A 33 -0.01 -9.04 8.70
N ALA A 34 -0.64 -8.53 9.77
CA ALA A 34 -1.67 -7.51 9.69
C ALA A 34 -1.18 -6.38 8.77
N LYS A 35 -1.94 -6.13 7.71
CA LYS A 35 -1.72 -5.10 6.67
C LYS A 35 -1.09 -3.85 7.29
N ILE A 36 0.23 -3.75 7.25
CA ILE A 36 0.97 -2.63 7.84
C ILE A 36 0.61 -1.39 7.03
N LYS A 37 0.04 -0.38 7.69
CA LYS A 37 -0.20 0.91 7.05
C LYS A 37 1.09 1.71 7.06
N PHE A 38 1.74 1.79 5.92
CA PHE A 38 2.92 2.63 5.75
C PHE A 38 2.53 4.11 5.75
N ASN A 39 3.28 4.91 6.49
CA ASN A 39 3.16 6.36 6.51
C ASN A 39 3.84 6.97 5.28
N PHE A 40 5.03 6.45 4.94
CA PHE A 40 5.85 6.91 3.83
C PHE A 40 6.33 5.75 2.98
N VAL A 41 6.47 5.99 1.68
CA VAL A 41 7.08 5.06 0.72
C VAL A 41 8.29 5.72 0.08
N VAL A 42 9.42 5.01 0.05
CA VAL A 42 10.65 5.43 -0.60
C VAL A 42 10.84 4.61 -1.88
N ALA A 43 11.03 5.31 -3.00
CA ALA A 43 11.24 4.68 -4.30
C ALA A 43 12.10 5.56 -5.21
N GLN A 44 13.24 5.03 -5.68
CA GLN A 44 14.16 5.77 -6.57
C GLN A 44 13.52 6.13 -7.92
N ASP A 45 12.55 5.34 -8.37
CA ASP A 45 11.77 5.57 -9.60
C ASP A 45 10.77 6.75 -9.48
N GLY A 46 10.56 7.28 -8.27
CA GLY A 46 9.61 8.35 -7.99
C GLY A 46 8.16 7.89 -7.80
N SER A 47 7.88 6.59 -7.76
CA SER A 47 6.55 6.04 -7.47
C SER A 47 6.15 6.12 -5.98
N GLY A 48 7.09 6.47 -5.10
CA GLY A 48 6.89 6.63 -3.66
C GLY A 48 6.64 8.08 -3.23
N THR A 49 6.43 8.26 -1.93
CA THR A 49 6.38 9.58 -1.27
C THR A 49 7.70 10.33 -1.38
N PHE A 50 8.82 9.60 -1.29
CA PHE A 50 10.18 10.15 -1.35
C PHE A 50 11.07 9.33 -2.28
N LYS A 51 12.14 9.95 -2.79
CA LYS A 51 13.14 9.25 -3.62
C LYS A 51 14.31 8.69 -2.81
N THR A 52 14.52 9.21 -1.60
CA THR A 52 15.65 8.89 -0.74
C THR A 52 15.17 8.51 0.65
N VAL A 53 15.95 7.67 1.34
CA VAL A 53 15.62 7.26 2.71
C VAL A 53 15.84 8.42 3.66
N LYS A 54 16.84 9.27 3.40
CA LYS A 54 17.10 10.47 4.20
C LYS A 54 15.90 11.42 4.25
N GLN A 55 15.30 11.73 3.10
CA GLN A 55 14.10 12.56 3.05
C GLN A 55 12.94 11.97 3.86
N ALA A 56 12.77 10.64 3.82
CA ALA A 56 11.74 9.97 4.60
C ALA A 56 11.98 10.08 6.11
N ILE A 57 13.23 9.96 6.56
CA ILE A 57 13.61 10.15 7.98
C ILE A 57 13.43 11.60 8.42
N ASP A 58 13.81 12.56 7.58
CA ASP A 58 13.66 13.99 7.88
C ASP A 58 12.18 14.39 8.05
N ALA A 59 11.28 13.74 7.31
CA ALA A 59 9.84 13.94 7.36
C ALA A 59 9.15 13.30 8.58
N VAL A 60 9.82 12.43 9.34
CA VAL A 60 9.27 11.85 10.57
C VAL A 60 9.11 12.97 11.62
N PRO A 61 7.97 13.11 12.31
CA PRO A 61 7.83 14.08 13.39
C PRO A 61 8.78 13.81 14.56
N ASP A 62 9.36 14.88 15.12
CA ASP A 62 10.25 14.77 16.28
C ASP A 62 9.48 14.34 17.54
N ASN A 63 10.12 13.50 18.37
CA ASN A 63 9.64 13.00 19.65
C ASN A 63 8.23 12.37 19.60
N SER A 64 7.86 11.81 18.44
CA SER A 64 6.56 11.17 18.24
C SER A 64 6.41 9.94 19.15
N SER A 65 5.30 9.89 19.90
CA SER A 65 4.86 8.69 20.61
C SER A 65 4.26 7.62 19.69
N THR A 66 3.91 8.01 18.45
CA THR A 66 3.33 7.12 17.44
C THR A 66 4.42 6.61 16.51
N ARG A 67 4.39 5.30 16.20
CA ARG A 67 5.35 4.68 15.28
C ARG A 67 5.11 5.12 13.84
N THR A 68 6.19 5.54 13.18
CA THR A 68 6.18 5.84 11.74
C THR A 68 6.76 4.66 10.97
N PHE A 69 5.96 4.06 10.08
CA PHE A 69 6.37 2.97 9.21
C PHE A 69 6.76 3.52 7.83
N ILE A 70 7.98 3.23 7.41
CA ILE A 70 8.55 3.66 6.13
C ILE A 70 8.82 2.41 5.30
N LEU A 71 8.14 2.28 4.16
CA LEU A 71 8.42 1.23 3.18
C LEU A 71 9.54 1.70 2.25
N VAL A 72 10.54 0.87 2.02
CA VAL A 72 11.63 1.12 1.07
C VAL A 72 11.52 0.10 -0.06
N LYS A 73 11.10 0.57 -1.24
CA LYS A 73 10.97 -0.27 -2.44
C LYS A 73 12.32 -0.81 -2.89
N ASN A 74 12.30 -1.86 -3.69
CA ASN A 74 13.48 -2.47 -4.28
C ASN A 74 14.37 -1.43 -4.97
N GLY A 75 15.67 -1.50 -4.73
CA GLY A 75 16.63 -0.51 -5.20
C GLY A 75 17.92 -0.51 -4.37
N VAL A 76 18.92 0.21 -4.89
CA VAL A 76 20.22 0.39 -4.23
C VAL A 76 20.36 1.86 -3.84
N TYR A 77 20.20 2.14 -2.55
CA TYR A 77 20.18 3.48 -1.97
C TYR A 77 21.57 3.84 -1.44
N ARG A 78 22.43 4.42 -2.29
CA ARG A 78 23.80 4.79 -1.93
C ARG A 78 23.84 6.07 -1.09
N GLU A 79 23.43 5.97 0.16
CA GLU A 79 23.26 7.12 1.06
C GLU A 79 23.91 6.87 2.43
N ASN A 80 24.51 7.89 3.03
CA ASN A 80 24.93 7.83 4.43
C ASN A 80 23.82 8.42 5.31
N ILE A 81 23.18 7.56 6.09
CA ILE A 81 21.98 7.90 6.87
C ILE A 81 22.35 7.97 8.35
N THR A 82 22.06 9.12 8.96
CA THR A 82 22.09 9.29 10.41
C THR A 82 20.67 9.55 10.87
N ILE A 83 20.15 8.74 11.79
CA ILE A 83 18.84 8.97 12.40
C ILE A 83 19.06 9.86 13.63
N PRO A 84 18.58 11.11 13.64
CA PRO A 84 18.71 11.98 14.80
C PRO A 84 18.01 11.39 16.02
N VAL A 85 18.55 11.65 17.22
CA VAL A 85 17.98 11.15 18.48
C VAL A 85 16.51 11.58 18.72
N ALA A 86 16.09 12.68 18.12
CA ALA A 86 14.72 13.17 18.19
C ALA A 86 13.73 12.36 17.33
N LYS A 87 14.20 11.61 16.32
CA LYS A 87 13.32 10.80 15.44
C LYS A 87 12.99 9.47 16.10
N LEU A 88 12.09 9.51 17.09
CA LEU A 88 11.67 8.34 17.85
C LEU A 88 10.69 7.45 17.08
N ASN A 89 10.66 6.16 17.44
CA ASN A 89 9.67 5.19 16.97
C ASN A 89 9.59 5.04 15.43
N VAL A 90 10.74 4.95 14.77
CA VAL A 90 10.79 4.73 13.31
C VAL A 90 10.96 3.24 12.99
N SER A 91 10.26 2.76 11.98
CA SER A 91 10.47 1.43 11.40
C SER A 91 10.70 1.56 9.90
N LEU A 92 11.90 1.17 9.46
CA LEU A 92 12.28 1.03 8.06
C LEU A 92 12.03 -0.42 7.65
N MET A 93 11.24 -0.63 6.59
CA MET A 93 10.92 -1.96 6.09
C MET A 93 11.24 -2.04 4.60
N GLY A 94 12.11 -2.97 4.22
CA GLY A 94 12.38 -3.25 2.80
C GLY A 94 11.23 -4.03 2.17
N GLU A 95 10.96 -3.76 0.90
CA GLU A 95 9.99 -4.51 0.08
C GLU A 95 10.46 -5.94 -0.17
N ASP A 96 11.76 -6.15 -0.38
CA ASP A 96 12.38 -7.47 -0.52
C ASP A 96 13.77 -7.45 0.15
N PRO A 97 14.08 -8.40 1.06
CA PRO A 97 15.34 -8.42 1.78
C PRO A 97 16.57 -8.60 0.88
N MET A 98 16.40 -9.14 -0.34
CA MET A 98 17.50 -9.36 -1.29
C MET A 98 17.67 -8.22 -2.30
N LYS A 99 16.66 -7.34 -2.43
CA LYS A 99 16.64 -6.29 -3.47
C LYS A 99 16.59 -4.87 -2.91
N THR A 100 16.30 -4.70 -1.63
CA THR A 100 16.39 -3.41 -0.95
C THR A 100 17.73 -3.31 -0.23
N ILE A 101 18.69 -2.60 -0.84
CA ILE A 101 20.03 -2.40 -0.29
C ILE A 101 20.22 -0.93 0.02
N ILE A 102 20.64 -0.62 1.24
CA ILE A 102 20.92 0.74 1.73
C ILE A 102 22.40 0.80 2.10
#